data_AF-A0A919ZHR2-F1
#
_entry.id   AF-A0A919ZHR2-F1
#
_cell.length_a   1.000
_cell.length_b   1.000
_cell.length_c   1.000
_cell.angle_alpha   90.00
_cell.angle_beta   90.00
_cell.angle_gamma   90.00
#
_symmetry.space_group_name_H-M   'P 1'
#
loop_
_entity.id
_entity.type
_entity.pdbx_description
1 polymer ?
#
loop_
_entity_poly.entity_id
_entity_poly.type
_entity_poly.pdbx_seq_one_letter_code
_entity_poly.pdbx_strand_id
1 'polypeptide(L)'
;MRNAHLTCGNQVGLELFEFEEPRRTQVPKGEYDGFFHLCLLVDDIEAVANRIEATGGKKTSEMWNTRNGKPYYLQYCEDPFGNILELYNKSTELMYGNKEN
;
A
#
# COMPACT_ATOMS: atom_id res chain seq x y z
N MET A 1 -23.19 7.92 2.56
CA MET A 1 -22.19 6.97 2.00
C MET A 1 -21.46 7.66 0.87
N ARG A 2 -20.13 7.66 0.89
CA ARG A 2 -19.30 8.21 -0.18
C ARG A 2 -18.53 7.06 -0.82
N ASN A 3 -18.33 7.13 -2.14
CA ASN A 3 -17.49 6.16 -2.83
C ASN A 3 -16.48 6.86 -3.75
N ALA A 4 -15.41 6.14 -4.04
CA ALA A 4 -14.44 6.50 -5.06
C ALA A 4 -14.14 5.25 -5.88
N HIS A 5 -14.29 5.37 -7.21
CA HIS A 5 -14.00 4.31 -8.16
C HIS A 5 -12.69 4.66 -8.87
N LEU A 6 -11.70 3.80 -8.76
CA LEU A 6 -10.39 3.95 -9.37
C LEU A 6 -10.14 2.79 -10.35
N THR A 7 -9.41 3.08 -11.42
CA THR A 7 -8.91 2.06 -12.33
C THR A 7 -7.39 2.14 -12.41
N CYS A 8 -6.74 0.99 -12.36
CA CYS A 8 -5.31 0.83 -12.55
C CYS A 8 -5.02 0.54 -14.03
N GLY A 9 -3.81 0.91 -14.50
CA GLY A 9 -3.42 0.70 -15.91
C GLY A 9 -3.42 -0.76 -16.38
N ASN A 10 -3.49 -1.71 -15.46
CA ASN A 10 -3.59 -3.15 -15.70
C ASN A 10 -5.03 -3.69 -15.58
N GLN A 11 -6.05 -2.84 -15.76
CA GLN A 11 -7.47 -3.19 -15.72
C GLN A 11 -8.01 -3.68 -14.36
N VAL A 12 -7.22 -3.52 -13.29
CA VAL A 12 -7.72 -3.74 -11.92
C VAL A 12 -8.55 -2.52 -11.51
N GLY A 13 -9.77 -2.77 -11.01
CA GLY A 13 -10.62 -1.76 -10.39
C GLY A 13 -10.45 -1.77 -8.87
N LEU A 14 -10.46 -0.58 -8.26
CA LEU A 14 -10.51 -0.41 -6.81
C LEU A 14 -11.68 0.51 -6.46
N GLU A 15 -12.60 0.01 -5.64
CA GLU A 15 -13.73 0.79 -5.13
C GLU A 15 -13.56 0.99 -3.62
N LEU A 16 -13.57 2.25 -3.19
CA LEU A 16 -13.48 2.63 -1.78
C LEU A 16 -14.83 3.15 -1.32
N PHE A 17 -15.28 2.72 -0.14
CA PHE A 17 -16.55 3.11 0.45
C PHE A 17 -16.35 3.68 1.84
N GLU A 18 -16.95 4.84 2.10
CA GLU A 18 -17.09 5.44 3.42
C GLU A 18 -18.57 5.37 3.83
N PHE A 19 -18.86 4.55 4.84
CA PHE A 19 -20.20 4.41 5.40
C PHE A 19 -20.41 5.42 6.54
N GLU A 20 -21.53 6.14 6.50
CA GLU A 20 -21.92 7.05 7.58
C GLU A 20 -22.49 6.27 8.77
N GLU A 21 -23.28 5.24 8.51
CA GLU A 21 -23.77 4.28 9.50
C GLU A 21 -23.86 2.88 8.85
N PRO A 22 -23.33 1.82 9.50
CA PRO A 22 -22.51 1.87 10.71
C PRO A 22 -21.14 2.52 10.43
N ARG A 23 -20.66 3.37 11.36
CA ARG A 23 -19.29 3.88 11.27
C ARG A 23 -18.28 2.77 11.55
N ARG A 24 -17.28 2.63 10.69
CA ARG A 24 -16.18 1.70 10.92
C ARG A 24 -15.41 2.14 12.17
N THR A 25 -15.26 1.24 13.13
CA THR A 25 -14.37 1.42 14.28
C THR A 25 -12.93 1.16 13.84
N GLN A 26 -11.96 1.94 14.33
CA GLN A 26 -10.55 1.64 14.10
C GLN A 26 -10.20 0.30 14.77
N VAL A 27 -9.49 -0.56 14.02
CA VAL A 27 -8.90 -1.77 14.56
C VAL A 27 -7.67 -1.38 15.40
N PRO A 28 -7.49 -1.92 16.61
CA PRO A 28 -6.31 -1.66 17.42
C PRO A 28 -5.01 -1.99 16.68
N LYS A 29 -3.96 -1.21 16.94
CA LYS A 29 -2.65 -1.44 16.31
C LYS A 29 -2.14 -2.85 16.65
N GLY A 30 -1.80 -3.63 15.62
CA GLY A 30 -1.28 -4.99 15.76
C GLY A 30 -2.37 -6.08 15.67
N GLU A 31 -3.64 -5.69 15.61
CA GLU A 31 -4.75 -6.55 15.26
C GLU A 31 -5.15 -6.28 13.80
N TYR A 32 -5.62 -7.31 13.09
CA TYR A 32 -5.99 -7.20 11.67
C TYR A 32 -7.34 -7.89 11.45
N ASP A 33 -8.29 -7.15 10.89
CA ASP A 33 -9.56 -7.67 10.41
C ASP A 33 -9.57 -7.66 8.89
N GLY A 34 -9.70 -8.83 8.27
CA GLY A 34 -9.72 -8.99 6.81
C GLY A 34 -8.31 -9.17 6.21
N PHE A 35 -8.07 -8.53 5.07
CA PHE A 35 -6.77 -8.59 4.40
C PHE A 35 -5.74 -7.73 5.13
N PHE A 36 -4.47 -8.12 5.08
CA PHE A 36 -3.39 -7.44 5.80
C PHE A 36 -3.05 -6.06 5.18
N HIS A 37 -2.87 -5.98 3.86
CA HIS A 37 -2.55 -4.74 3.16
C HIS A 37 -2.95 -4.75 1.68
N LEU A 38 -2.94 -3.58 1.04
CA LEU A 38 -2.99 -3.43 -0.41
C LEU A 38 -1.59 -3.08 -0.92
N CYS A 39 -1.12 -3.80 -1.94
CA CYS A 39 0.15 -3.50 -2.60
C CYS A 39 -0.08 -2.74 -3.92
N LEU A 40 0.63 -1.64 -4.12
CA LEU A 40 0.55 -0.80 -5.30
C LEU A 40 1.92 -0.74 -5.98
N LEU A 41 1.95 -1.01 -7.28
CA LEU A 41 3.14 -0.77 -8.09
C LEU A 41 3.22 0.73 -8.42
N VAL A 42 4.37 1.32 -8.18
CA VAL A 42 4.64 2.74 -8.39
C VAL A 42 6.00 2.92 -9.06
N ASP A 43 6.13 3.95 -9.88
CA ASP A 43 7.40 4.25 -10.55
C ASP A 43 8.43 4.83 -9.57
N ASP A 44 7.98 5.67 -8.64
CA ASP A 44 8.80 6.33 -7.62
C ASP A 44 8.17 6.14 -6.24
N ILE A 45 8.78 5.27 -5.44
CA ILE A 45 8.31 4.94 -4.09
C ILE A 45 8.39 6.17 -3.18
N GLU A 46 9.51 6.90 -3.21
CA GLU A 46 9.74 8.02 -2.30
C GLU A 46 8.77 9.16 -2.58
N ALA A 47 8.57 9.51 -3.85
CA ALA A 47 7.62 10.55 -4.24
C ALA A 47 6.19 10.19 -3.80
N VAL A 48 5.76 8.94 -3.97
CA VAL A 48 4.43 8.49 -3.56
C VAL A 48 4.30 8.43 -2.04
N ALA A 49 5.30 7.92 -1.33
CA ALA A 49 5.32 7.87 0.13
C ALA A 49 5.26 9.27 0.75
N ASN A 50 6.00 10.23 0.20
CA ASN A 50 5.94 11.63 0.61
C ASN A 50 4.58 12.26 0.33
N ARG A 51 3.92 11.91 -0.78
CA ARG A 51 2.56 12.35 -1.06
C ARG A 51 1.55 11.77 -0.07
N ILE A 52 1.69 10.51 0.31
CA ILE A 52 0.85 9.87 1.34
C ILE A 52 0.99 10.61 2.67
N GLU A 53 2.22 10.84 3.14
CA GLU A 53 2.48 11.59 4.38
C GLU A 53 1.91 13.02 4.33
N ALA A 54 2.13 13.74 3.22
CA ALA A 54 1.64 15.10 3.05
C ALA A 54 0.10 15.22 3.02
N THR A 55 -0.61 14.11 2.80
CA THR A 55 -2.09 14.05 2.74
C THR A 55 -2.73 13.39 3.97
N GLY A 56 -1.96 13.24 5.05
CA GLY A 56 -2.43 12.75 6.35
C GLY A 56 -2.22 11.25 6.58
N GLY A 57 -1.58 10.54 5.65
CA GLY A 57 -1.08 9.19 5.88
C GLY A 57 0.25 9.19 6.64
N LYS A 58 0.89 8.03 6.71
CA LYS A 58 2.17 7.83 7.41
C LYS A 58 3.11 6.95 6.60
N LYS A 59 4.42 7.22 6.69
CA LYS A 59 5.48 6.26 6.34
C LYS A 59 5.68 5.34 7.55
N THR A 60 5.33 4.07 7.45
CA THR A 60 5.40 3.12 8.58
C THR A 60 6.67 2.28 8.57
N SER A 61 7.41 2.31 7.45
CA SER A 61 8.77 1.79 7.35
C SER A 61 9.66 2.75 6.56
N GLU A 62 10.97 2.55 6.70
CA GLU A 62 11.95 3.01 5.71
C GLU A 62 11.73 2.29 4.36
N MET A 63 12.41 2.74 3.31
CA MET A 63 12.47 2.03 2.02
C MET A 63 13.51 0.90 2.08
N TRP A 64 13.11 -0.32 1.72
CA TRP A 64 13.91 -1.54 1.91
C TRP A 64 14.30 -2.13 0.55
N ASN A 65 15.58 -2.44 0.36
CA ASN A 65 16.01 -3.26 -0.77
C ASN A 65 15.69 -4.73 -0.47
N THR A 66 14.82 -5.35 -1.29
CA THR A 66 14.32 -6.70 -1.03
C THR A 66 15.21 -7.80 -1.59
N ARG A 67 16.18 -7.43 -2.44
CA ARG A 67 17.03 -8.38 -3.15
C ARG A 67 18.41 -7.79 -3.45
N ASN A 68 19.42 -8.38 -2.81
CA ASN A 68 20.82 -8.02 -3.01
C ASN A 68 21.20 -8.05 -4.51
N GLY A 69 21.90 -7.02 -4.96
CA GLY A 69 22.34 -6.86 -6.35
C GLY A 69 21.23 -6.54 -7.35
N LYS A 70 19.97 -6.35 -6.93
CA LYS A 70 18.88 -5.90 -7.81
C LYS A 70 18.23 -4.63 -7.26
N PRO A 71 17.78 -3.70 -8.14
CA PRO A 71 17.14 -2.45 -7.71
C PRO A 71 15.66 -2.68 -7.37
N TYR A 72 15.37 -3.62 -6.47
CA TYR A 72 14.03 -4.03 -6.09
C TYR A 72 13.76 -3.49 -4.68
N TYR A 73 12.75 -2.63 -4.57
CA TYR A 73 12.48 -1.88 -3.37
C TYR A 73 11.02 -1.97 -2.97
N LEU A 74 10.79 -1.94 -1.66
CA LEU A 74 9.47 -1.75 -1.10
C LEU A 74 9.48 -0.72 0.03
N GLN A 75 8.31 -0.17 0.33
CA GLN A 75 8.08 0.63 1.53
C GLN A 75 6.64 0.47 2.01
N TYR A 76 6.43 0.34 3.32
CA TYR A 76 5.11 0.36 3.92
C TYR A 76 4.70 1.78 4.30
N CYS A 77 3.43 2.07 4.03
CA CYS A 77 2.73 3.28 4.42
C CYS A 77 1.38 2.93 5.06
N GLU A 78 0.75 3.92 5.67
CA GLU A 78 -0.62 3.86 6.18
C GLU A 78 -1.41 5.03 5.58
N ASP A 79 -2.64 4.78 5.15
CA ASP A 79 -3.56 5.86 4.79
C ASP A 79 -4.15 6.53 6.05
N PRO A 80 -4.88 7.66 5.92
CA PRO A 80 -5.46 8.35 7.08
C PRO A 80 -6.47 7.51 7.89
N PHE A 81 -6.94 6.38 7.35
CA PHE A 81 -7.97 5.53 7.95
C PHE A 81 -7.38 4.27 8.59
N GLY A 82 -6.06 4.11 8.58
CA GLY A 82 -5.37 2.95 9.16
C GLY A 82 -5.20 1.76 8.21
N ASN A 83 -5.55 1.89 6.92
CA ASN A 83 -5.29 0.82 5.97
C ASN A 83 -3.79 0.80 5.61
N ILE A 84 -3.20 -0.39 5.60
CA ILE A 84 -1.80 -0.57 5.25
C ILE A 84 -1.65 -0.60 3.74
N LEU A 85 -0.72 0.21 3.24
CA LEU A 85 -0.30 0.25 1.85
C LEU A 85 1.15 -0.23 1.73
N GLU A 86 1.42 -1.10 0.78
CA GLU A 86 2.77 -1.50 0.39
C GLU A 86 3.07 -0.92 -0.99
N LEU A 87 4.19 -0.24 -1.14
CA LEU A 87 4.62 0.34 -2.41
C LEU A 87 5.74 -0.50 -2.99
N TYR A 88 5.58 -1.00 -4.22
CA TYR A 88 6.61 -1.71 -4.97
C TYR A 88 7.06 -0.93 -6.18
N ASN A 89 8.36 -1.01 -6.50
CA ASN A 89 8.89 -0.48 -7.76
C ASN A 89 8.95 -1.53 -8.88
N LYS A 90 8.56 -2.78 -8.61
CA LYS A 90 8.57 -3.92 -9.53
C LYS A 90 7.36 -4.81 -9.28
N SER A 91 6.98 -5.61 -10.28
CA SER A 91 5.86 -6.55 -10.12
C SER A 91 6.17 -7.64 -9.10
N THR A 92 5.12 -8.21 -8.50
CA THR A 92 5.22 -9.28 -7.51
C THR A 92 6.05 -10.46 -8.02
N GLU A 93 5.89 -10.83 -9.28
CA GLU A 93 6.65 -11.91 -9.92
C GLU A 93 8.14 -11.61 -9.97
N LEU A 94 8.55 -10.35 -10.14
CA LEU A 94 9.95 -9.96 -10.10
C LEU A 94 10.48 -9.86 -8.66
N MET A 95 9.66 -9.36 -7.73
CA MET A 95 10.02 -9.23 -6.32
C MET A 95 10.34 -10.59 -5.68
N TYR A 96 9.58 -11.63 -6.05
CA TYR A 96 9.68 -12.96 -5.43
C TYR A 96 10.19 -14.06 -6.37
N GLY A 97 10.21 -13.83 -7.68
CA GLY A 97 10.64 -14.83 -8.67
C GLY A 97 12.12 -15.15 -8.59
N ASN A 98 12.45 -16.44 -8.60
CA ASN A 98 13.83 -16.97 -8.57
C ASN A 98 14.67 -16.33 -7.46
N LYS A 99 14.09 -16.08 -6.28
CA LYS A 99 14.85 -15.60 -5.12
C LYS A 99 15.74 -16.76 -4.65
N GLU A 100 17.05 -16.57 -4.74
CA GLU A 100 18.01 -17.49 -4.15
C GLU A 100 17.92 -17.29 -2.63
N ASN A 101 17.57 -18.35 -1.91
CA ASN A 101 17.50 -18.36 -0.45
C ASN A 101 18.89 -18.52 0.15
#